data_AF-A0A523KH44-F1
#
_entry.id   AF-A0A523KH44-F1
#
_cell.length_a   1.000
_cell.length_b   1.000
_cell.length_c   1.000
_cell.angle_alpha   90.00
_cell.angle_beta   90.00
_cell.angle_gamma   90.00
#
_symmetry.space_group_name_H-M   'P 1'
#
loop_
_entity.id
_entity.type
_entity.pdbx_description
1 polymer ?
#
loop_
_entity_poly.entity_id
_entity_poly.type
_entity_poly.pdbx_seq_one_letter_code
_entity_poly.pdbx_strand_id
1 'polypeptide(L)'
;MKLLALIIFSLLLAVGIGAYIEDDAGLITVVISGWTIQTSFSFFIISMLVLFLLLHFILRLISRLWRMPRELGRWQENRHQRLSEKYLSRGLMALIEGDWNKAEVSLCKGAPHSQSSLVNYLGAARAAQQLGATERRDDYLLKAYKDDPDAEVVIGLVQAELQIKQQQTEQALATLTRLHDQKPKQDKVKKMLLHTYADLKDWNAMLKLLPKIEHAGIFTREQIQAKQLEAYGGLLKNISLDGDKEKLNNAWLNIPRKIRTEFHLI
;
A
#
# COMPACT_ATOMS: atom_id res chain seq x y z
N MET A 1 0.70 5.82 -45.37
CA MET A 1 0.29 6.85 -46.35
C MET A 1 1.23 6.87 -47.56
N LYS A 2 2.55 7.10 -47.40
CA LYS A 2 3.50 7.17 -48.53
C LYS A 2 3.62 5.88 -49.38
N LEU A 3 3.66 4.70 -48.73
CA LEU A 3 3.70 3.40 -49.41
C LEU A 3 2.41 3.06 -50.19
N LEU A 4 1.24 3.41 -49.63
CA LEU A 4 -0.06 3.19 -50.28
C LEU A 4 -0.22 4.04 -51.55
N ALA A 5 0.21 5.30 -51.51
CA ALA A 5 0.19 6.17 -52.68
C ALA A 5 1.13 5.68 -53.79
N LEU A 6 2.33 5.19 -53.43
CA LEU A 6 3.29 4.59 -54.35
C LEU A 6 2.74 3.32 -55.02
N ILE A 7 2.05 2.48 -54.25
CA ILE A 7 1.44 1.24 -54.76
C ILE A 7 0.25 1.55 -55.67
N ILE A 8 -0.62 2.49 -55.29
CA ILE A 8 -1.75 2.94 -56.14
C ILE A 8 -1.22 3.55 -57.44
N PHE A 9 -0.17 4.36 -57.38
CA PHE A 9 0.48 4.92 -58.55
C PHE A 9 1.07 3.81 -59.44
N SER A 10 1.76 2.82 -58.87
CA SER A 10 2.30 1.68 -59.64
C SER A 10 1.20 0.82 -60.26
N LEU A 11 0.05 0.67 -59.59
CA LEU A 11 -1.09 -0.09 -60.08
C LEU A 11 -1.79 0.66 -61.24
N LEU A 12 -1.99 1.97 -61.11
CA LEU A 12 -2.52 2.80 -62.19
C LEU A 12 -1.58 2.80 -63.40
N LEU A 13 -0.26 2.79 -63.17
CA LEU A 13 0.74 2.69 -64.24
C LEU A 13 0.65 1.33 -64.96
N ALA A 14 0.53 0.22 -64.20
CA ALA A 14 0.38 -1.12 -64.76
C ALA A 14 -0.94 -1.30 -65.53
N VAL A 15 -2.04 -0.69 -65.06
CA VAL A 15 -3.33 -0.64 -65.76
C VAL A 15 -3.24 0.18 -67.05
N GLY A 16 -2.57 1.34 -67.00
CA GLY A 16 -2.36 2.17 -68.19
C GLY A 16 -1.51 1.47 -69.26
N ILE A 17 -0.47 0.75 -68.85
CA ILE A 17 0.37 -0.05 -69.76
C ILE A 17 -0.42 -1.24 -70.32
N GLY A 18 -1.22 -1.92 -69.50
CA GLY A 18 -2.05 -3.04 -69.93
C GLY A 18 -3.16 -2.66 -70.92
N ALA A 19 -3.75 -1.46 -70.77
CA ALA A 19 -4.74 -0.93 -71.71
C ALA A 19 -4.15 -0.50 -73.06
N TYR A 20 -2.83 -0.27 -73.13
CA TYR A 20 -2.14 0.10 -74.36
C TYR A 20 -1.78 -1.11 -75.24
N ILE A 21 -1.92 -2.34 -74.72
CA ILE A 21 -1.64 -3.58 -75.43
C ILE A 21 -2.99 -4.18 -75.90
N GLU A 22 -3.65 -3.48 -76.81
CA GLU A 22 -4.73 -4.03 -77.64
C GLU A 22 -4.11 -4.48 -78.96
N ASP A 23 -3.91 -5.79 -79.15
CA ASP A 23 -3.95 -6.38 -80.50
C ASP A 23 -4.09 -7.92 -80.53
N ASP A 24 -4.01 -8.65 -79.41
CA ASP A 24 -4.47 -10.05 -79.41
C ASP A 24 -4.90 -10.53 -78.02
N ALA A 25 -6.13 -11.01 -77.95
CA ALA A 25 -6.78 -11.69 -76.83
C ALA A 25 -6.43 -11.19 -75.42
N GLY A 26 -7.26 -10.29 -74.87
CA GLY A 26 -7.27 -9.89 -73.45
C GLY A 26 -7.66 -11.01 -72.48
N LEU A 27 -7.08 -12.21 -72.65
CA LEU A 27 -7.26 -13.43 -71.88
C LEU A 27 -5.93 -13.78 -71.21
N ILE A 28 -5.87 -13.60 -69.89
CA ILE A 28 -4.76 -14.11 -69.09
C ILE A 28 -5.02 -15.59 -68.85
N THR A 29 -4.06 -16.42 -69.26
CA THR A 29 -4.07 -17.85 -68.98
C THR A 29 -3.11 -18.15 -67.83
N VAL A 30 -3.65 -18.54 -66.67
CA VAL A 30 -2.86 -18.98 -65.52
C VAL A 30 -2.84 -20.51 -65.51
N VAL A 31 -1.65 -21.11 -65.63
CA VAL A 31 -1.46 -22.57 -65.57
C VAL A 31 -0.79 -22.94 -64.26
N ILE A 32 -1.49 -23.67 -63.40
CA ILE A 32 -0.95 -24.19 -62.13
C ILE A 32 -1.21 -25.69 -62.08
N SER A 33 -0.14 -26.50 -62.08
CA SER A 33 -0.20 -27.95 -61.88
C SER A 33 -1.23 -28.68 -62.78
N GLY A 34 -1.31 -28.29 -64.06
CA GLY A 34 -2.23 -28.85 -65.05
C GLY A 34 -3.61 -28.19 -65.12
N TRP A 35 -3.94 -27.27 -64.20
CA TRP A 35 -5.17 -26.48 -64.25
C TRP A 35 -4.93 -25.21 -65.06
N THR A 36 -5.72 -25.03 -66.13
CA THR A 36 -5.65 -23.85 -67.00
C THR A 36 -6.89 -23.00 -66.74
N ILE A 37 -6.69 -21.83 -66.12
CA ILE A 37 -7.77 -20.87 -65.91
C ILE A 37 -7.58 -19.72 -66.90
N GLN A 38 -8.53 -19.58 -67.82
CA GLN A 38 -8.58 -18.45 -68.76
C GLN A 38 -9.52 -17.39 -68.21
N THR A 39 -9.01 -16.19 -67.95
CA THR A 39 -9.81 -15.06 -67.44
C THR A 39 -9.56 -13.81 -68.27
N SER A 40 -10.56 -12.93 -68.36
CA SER A 40 -10.38 -11.61 -68.98
C SER A 40 -9.35 -10.79 -68.19
N PHE A 41 -8.47 -10.07 -68.91
CA PHE A 41 -7.47 -9.16 -68.34
C PHE A 41 -8.11 -8.14 -67.38
N SER A 42 -9.25 -7.57 -67.77
CA SER A 42 -10.03 -6.64 -66.95
C SER A 42 -10.53 -7.28 -65.66
N PHE A 43 -10.99 -8.54 -65.73
CA PHE A 43 -11.43 -9.29 -64.55
C PHE A 43 -10.27 -9.58 -63.59
N PHE A 44 -9.11 -9.95 -64.12
CA PHE A 44 -7.90 -10.17 -63.31
C PHE A 44 -7.47 -8.91 -62.56
N ILE A 45 -7.44 -7.75 -63.23
CA ILE A 45 -7.11 -6.48 -62.59
C ILE A 45 -8.10 -6.12 -61.48
N ILE A 46 -9.40 -6.22 -61.76
CA ILE A 46 -10.44 -5.91 -60.77
C ILE A 46 -10.35 -6.88 -59.57
N SER A 47 -10.16 -8.18 -59.83
CA SER A 47 -9.99 -9.19 -58.78
C SER A 47 -8.77 -8.93 -57.92
N MET A 48 -7.63 -8.58 -58.53
CA MET A 48 -6.40 -8.21 -57.85
C MET A 48 -6.58 -6.95 -56.97
N LEU A 49 -7.28 -5.94 -57.49
CA LEU A 49 -7.62 -4.72 -56.73
C LEU A 49 -8.52 -5.04 -55.53
N VAL A 50 -9.55 -5.86 -55.71
CA VAL A 50 -10.46 -6.28 -54.64
C VAL A 50 -9.70 -7.09 -53.59
N LEU A 51 -8.87 -8.05 -54.00
CA LEU A 51 -8.04 -8.84 -53.09
C LEU A 51 -7.09 -7.95 -52.28
N PHE A 52 -6.47 -6.96 -52.91
CA PHE A 52 -5.61 -6.00 -52.24
C PHE A 52 -6.37 -5.15 -51.22
N LEU A 53 -7.55 -4.63 -51.59
CA LEU A 53 -8.41 -3.86 -50.67
C LEU A 53 -8.84 -4.71 -49.47
N LEU A 54 -9.23 -5.97 -49.71
CA LEU A 54 -9.57 -6.92 -48.66
C LEU A 54 -8.39 -7.18 -47.73
N LEU A 55 -7.22 -7.49 -48.27
CA LEU A 55 -6.00 -7.73 -47.48
C LEU A 55 -5.61 -6.49 -46.67
N HIS A 56 -5.68 -5.30 -47.27
CA HIS A 56 -5.44 -4.04 -46.59
C HIS A 56 -6.40 -3.83 -45.41
N PHE A 57 -7.70 -4.09 -45.63
CA PHE A 57 -8.71 -3.95 -44.58
C PHE A 57 -8.49 -4.96 -43.45
N ILE A 58 -8.17 -6.22 -43.77
CA ILE A 58 -7.85 -7.28 -42.81
C ILE A 58 -6.63 -6.88 -41.97
N LEU A 59 -5.52 -6.46 -42.60
CA LEU A 59 -4.31 -6.04 -41.89
C LEU A 59 -4.58 -4.83 -40.99
N ARG A 60 -5.39 -3.87 -41.45
CA ARG A 60 -5.80 -2.72 -40.64
C ARG A 60 -6.65 -3.15 -39.44
N LEU A 61 -7.59 -4.08 -39.63
CA LEU A 61 -8.42 -4.63 -38.57
C LEU A 61 -7.57 -5.36 -37.51
N ILE A 62 -6.66 -6.24 -37.94
CA ILE A 62 -5.70 -6.94 -37.08
C ILE A 62 -4.84 -5.93 -36.30
N SER A 63 -4.30 -4.91 -36.96
CA SER A 63 -3.47 -3.89 -36.30
C SER A 63 -4.23 -3.09 -35.24
N ARG A 64 -5.54 -2.85 -35.45
CA ARG A 64 -6.41 -2.14 -34.50
C ARG A 64 -6.75 -3.04 -33.31
N LEU A 65 -7.08 -4.32 -33.58
CA LEU A 65 -7.32 -5.35 -32.56
C LEU A 65 -6.07 -5.55 -31.67
N TRP A 66 -4.87 -5.51 -32.23
CA TRP A 66 -3.63 -5.61 -31.44
C TRP A 66 -3.25 -4.36 -30.66
N ARG A 67 -3.77 -3.18 -31.00
CA ARG A 67 -3.53 -1.92 -30.26
C ARG A 67 -4.56 -1.65 -29.15
N MET A 68 -5.76 -2.21 -29.25
CA MET A 68 -6.83 -2.16 -28.23
C MET A 68 -6.45 -2.67 -26.81
N PRO A 69 -5.61 -3.72 -26.59
CA PRO A 69 -5.37 -4.23 -25.24
C PRO A 69 -4.76 -3.21 -24.26
N ARG A 70 -4.04 -2.19 -24.76
CA ARG A 70 -3.45 -1.15 -23.89
C ARG A 70 -4.48 -0.14 -23.36
N GLU A 71 -5.52 0.17 -24.12
CA GLU A 71 -6.59 1.08 -23.67
C GLU A 71 -7.60 0.37 -22.76
N LEU A 72 -7.88 -0.91 -23.03
CA LEU A 72 -8.68 -1.79 -22.16
C LEU A 72 -8.01 -2.01 -20.80
N GLY A 73 -6.69 -2.23 -20.77
CA GLY A 73 -5.94 -2.38 -19.52
C GLY A 73 -6.03 -1.15 -18.63
N ARG A 74 -5.83 0.06 -19.19
CA ARG A 74 -5.96 1.33 -18.46
C ARG A 74 -7.38 1.56 -17.95
N TRP A 75 -8.39 1.23 -18.73
CA TRP A 75 -9.79 1.35 -18.29
C TRP A 75 -10.12 0.39 -17.15
N GLN A 76 -9.66 -0.87 -17.22
CA GLN A 76 -9.82 -1.84 -16.15
C GLN A 76 -9.10 -1.39 -14.87
N GLU A 77 -7.85 -0.95 -14.98
CA GLU A 77 -7.07 -0.45 -13.84
C GLU A 77 -7.75 0.75 -13.17
N ASN A 78 -8.18 1.75 -13.95
CA ASN A 78 -8.93 2.90 -13.43
C ASN A 78 -10.25 2.48 -12.76
N ARG A 79 -10.94 1.46 -13.30
CA ARG A 79 -12.17 0.94 -12.70
C ARG A 79 -11.87 0.24 -11.38
N HIS A 80 -10.81 -0.57 -11.30
CA HIS A 80 -10.41 -1.25 -10.08
C HIS A 80 -9.95 -0.27 -8.99
N GLN A 81 -9.21 0.78 -9.35
CA GLN A 81 -8.82 1.85 -8.41
C GLN A 81 -10.04 2.58 -7.84
N ARG A 82 -10.97 3.03 -8.69
CA ARG A 82 -12.22 3.68 -8.23
C ARG A 82 -13.06 2.76 -7.35
N LEU A 83 -13.07 1.46 -7.63
CA LEU A 83 -13.78 0.49 -6.81
C LEU A 83 -13.08 0.28 -5.46
N SER A 84 -11.74 0.23 -5.46
CA SER A 84 -10.93 0.16 -4.25
C SER A 84 -11.16 1.37 -3.33
N GLU A 85 -11.22 2.59 -3.87
CA GLU A 85 -11.55 3.80 -3.09
C GLU A 85 -12.92 3.72 -2.42
N LYS A 86 -13.92 3.17 -3.13
CA LYS A 86 -15.25 2.92 -2.55
C LYS A 86 -15.19 1.90 -1.42
N TYR A 87 -14.39 0.85 -1.57
CA TYR A 87 -14.19 -0.15 -0.51
C TYR A 87 -13.46 0.44 0.70
N LEU A 88 -12.44 1.27 0.49
CA LEU A 88 -11.74 1.99 1.56
C LEU A 88 -12.72 2.88 2.33
N SER A 89 -13.46 3.74 1.64
CA SER A 89 -14.45 4.64 2.26
C SER A 89 -15.49 3.87 3.07
N ARG A 90 -16.08 2.80 2.50
CA ARG A 90 -17.04 1.94 3.22
C ARG A 90 -16.42 1.23 4.41
N GLY A 91 -15.20 0.73 4.26
CA GLY A 91 -14.48 0.05 5.32
C GLY A 91 -14.15 0.97 6.49
N LEU A 92 -13.74 2.21 6.21
CA LEU A 92 -13.48 3.22 7.23
C LEU A 92 -14.78 3.66 7.94
N MET A 93 -15.89 3.81 7.22
CA MET A 93 -17.19 4.09 7.84
C MET A 93 -17.63 2.94 8.76
N ALA A 94 -17.52 1.70 8.29
CA ALA A 94 -17.83 0.52 9.10
C ALA A 94 -16.93 0.40 10.36
N LEU A 95 -15.65 0.79 10.28
CA LEU A 95 -14.78 0.87 11.47
C LEU A 95 -15.30 1.86 12.50
N ILE A 96 -15.82 3.02 12.06
CA ILE A 96 -16.36 4.06 12.94
C ILE A 96 -17.69 3.60 13.54
N GLU A 97 -18.53 2.94 12.75
CA GLU A 97 -19.80 2.34 13.19
C GLU A 97 -19.62 1.14 14.13
N GLY A 98 -18.40 0.59 14.22
CA GLY A 98 -18.11 -0.61 15.00
C GLY A 98 -18.55 -1.92 14.33
N ASP A 99 -18.92 -1.88 13.04
CA ASP A 99 -19.20 -3.08 12.25
C ASP A 99 -17.87 -3.67 11.75
N TRP A 100 -17.18 -4.35 12.67
CA TRP A 100 -15.84 -4.90 12.44
C TRP A 100 -15.80 -5.91 11.29
N ASN A 101 -16.85 -6.72 11.12
CA ASN A 101 -16.93 -7.70 10.03
C ASN A 101 -16.99 -6.99 8.66
N LYS A 102 -17.89 -6.01 8.50
CA LYS A 102 -17.98 -5.26 7.23
C LYS A 102 -16.72 -4.44 6.96
N ALA A 103 -16.14 -3.86 8.02
CA ALA A 103 -14.89 -3.13 7.93
C ALA A 103 -13.76 -4.00 7.37
N GLU A 104 -13.50 -5.14 8.01
CA GLU A 104 -12.45 -6.08 7.60
C GLU A 104 -12.63 -6.54 6.15
N VAL A 105 -13.84 -6.99 5.79
CA VAL A 105 -14.14 -7.47 4.44
C VAL A 105 -13.95 -6.37 3.39
N SER A 106 -14.44 -5.17 3.66
CA SER A 106 -14.35 -4.06 2.69
C SER A 106 -12.90 -3.61 2.51
N LEU A 107 -12.17 -3.40 3.60
CA LEU A 107 -10.76 -2.96 3.55
C LEU A 107 -9.88 -4.03 2.87
N CYS A 108 -10.07 -5.30 3.18
CA CYS A 108 -9.33 -6.40 2.53
C CYS A 108 -9.62 -6.48 1.03
N LYS A 109 -10.88 -6.30 0.60
CA LYS A 109 -11.25 -6.29 -0.82
C LYS A 109 -10.68 -5.09 -1.56
N GLY A 110 -10.55 -3.94 -0.87
CA GLY A 110 -9.99 -2.72 -1.44
C GLY A 110 -8.46 -2.77 -1.60
N ALA A 111 -7.74 -3.43 -0.69
CA ALA A 111 -6.28 -3.34 -0.59
C ALA A 111 -5.50 -3.61 -1.90
N PRO A 112 -5.74 -4.70 -2.67
CA PRO A 112 -4.87 -5.08 -3.79
C PRO A 112 -4.79 -4.08 -4.96
N HIS A 113 -5.78 -3.18 -5.07
CA HIS A 113 -5.84 -2.20 -6.15
C HIS A 113 -5.91 -0.76 -5.62
N SER A 114 -5.61 -0.56 -4.34
CA SER A 114 -5.64 0.75 -3.70
C SER A 114 -4.29 1.43 -3.76
N GLN A 115 -4.28 2.73 -4.05
CA GLN A 115 -3.11 3.58 -3.81
C GLN A 115 -2.82 3.75 -2.30
N SER A 116 -3.77 3.37 -1.43
CA SER A 116 -3.63 3.42 0.02
C SER A 116 -3.76 2.03 0.64
N SER A 117 -3.12 1.03 0.01
CA SER A 117 -3.13 -0.36 0.45
C SER A 117 -2.66 -0.53 1.91
N LEU A 118 -1.61 0.19 2.34
CA LEU A 118 -1.18 0.29 3.73
C LEU A 118 -2.33 0.63 4.70
N VAL A 119 -3.13 1.66 4.38
CA VAL A 119 -4.26 2.09 5.24
C VAL A 119 -5.33 1.00 5.30
N ASN A 120 -5.61 0.34 4.18
CA ASN A 120 -6.56 -0.77 4.13
C ASN A 120 -6.13 -1.92 5.05
N TYR A 121 -4.88 -2.38 4.94
CA TYR A 121 -4.39 -3.49 5.77
C TYR A 121 -4.32 -3.12 7.25
N LEU A 122 -3.89 -1.90 7.60
CA LEU A 122 -3.87 -1.45 9.00
C LEU A 122 -5.29 -1.31 9.58
N GLY A 123 -6.26 -0.87 8.78
CA GLY A 123 -7.66 -0.82 9.18
C GLY A 123 -8.26 -2.23 9.32
N ALA A 124 -7.95 -3.14 8.41
CA ALA A 124 -8.36 -4.55 8.50
C ALA A 124 -7.76 -5.23 9.73
N ALA A 125 -6.49 -4.97 10.06
CA ALA A 125 -5.85 -5.44 11.29
C ALA A 125 -6.58 -4.96 12.55
N ARG A 126 -6.99 -3.69 12.58
CA ARG A 126 -7.81 -3.15 13.69
C ARG A 126 -9.18 -3.82 13.79
N ALA A 127 -9.85 -4.05 12.67
CA ALA A 127 -11.13 -4.76 12.66
C ALA A 127 -10.98 -6.21 13.14
N ALA A 128 -10.00 -6.94 12.62
CA ALA A 128 -9.70 -8.32 13.03
C ALA A 128 -9.39 -8.42 14.53
N GLN A 129 -8.65 -7.44 15.06
CA GLN A 129 -8.37 -7.32 16.49
C GLN A 129 -9.65 -7.20 17.34
N GLN A 130 -10.63 -6.40 16.90
CA GLN A 130 -11.91 -6.26 17.61
C GLN A 130 -12.78 -7.51 17.52
N LEU A 131 -12.61 -8.29 16.45
CA LEU A 131 -13.23 -9.62 16.30
C LEU A 131 -12.51 -10.72 17.09
N GLY A 132 -11.41 -10.43 17.78
CA GLY A 132 -10.58 -11.42 18.47
C GLY A 132 -9.77 -12.33 17.54
N ALA A 133 -9.69 -12.02 16.24
CA ALA A 133 -8.98 -12.81 15.25
C ALA A 133 -7.50 -12.39 15.12
N THR A 134 -6.67 -12.83 16.07
CA THR A 134 -5.24 -12.48 16.15
C THR A 134 -4.42 -12.94 14.94
N GLU A 135 -4.65 -14.15 14.44
CA GLU A 135 -3.94 -14.66 13.26
C GLU A 135 -4.19 -13.77 12.03
N ARG A 136 -5.46 -13.43 11.77
CA ARG A 136 -5.82 -12.54 10.64
C ARG A 136 -5.23 -11.15 10.81
N ARG A 137 -5.24 -10.60 12.03
CA ARG A 137 -4.58 -9.32 12.35
C ARG A 137 -3.10 -9.38 11.95
N ASP A 138 -2.39 -10.41 12.37
CA ASP A 138 -0.95 -10.54 12.13
C ASP A 138 -0.65 -10.74 10.63
N ASP A 139 -1.49 -11.49 9.92
CA ASP A 139 -1.44 -11.61 8.47
C ASP A 139 -1.61 -10.26 7.76
N TYR A 140 -2.52 -9.40 8.23
CA TYR A 140 -2.70 -8.07 7.66
C TYR A 140 -1.53 -7.14 7.95
N LEU A 141 -0.96 -7.19 9.15
CA LEU A 141 0.26 -6.44 9.47
C LEU A 141 1.44 -6.90 8.60
N LEU A 142 1.57 -8.21 8.36
CA LEU A 142 2.58 -8.75 7.46
C LEU A 142 2.36 -8.32 6.01
N LYS A 143 1.10 -8.31 5.54
CA LYS A 143 0.77 -7.81 4.19
C LYS A 143 1.09 -6.32 4.04
N ALA A 144 0.77 -5.51 5.06
CA ALA A 144 1.14 -4.10 5.10
C ALA A 144 2.67 -3.91 4.99
N TYR A 145 3.46 -4.72 5.69
CA TYR A 145 4.91 -4.65 5.64
C TYR A 145 5.49 -5.07 4.28
N LYS A 146 4.92 -6.12 3.67
CA LYS A 146 5.35 -6.57 2.32
C LYS A 146 5.01 -5.55 1.23
N ASP A 147 3.91 -4.83 1.40
CA ASP A 147 3.42 -3.83 0.45
C ASP A 147 4.23 -2.52 0.54
N ASP A 148 4.53 -2.07 1.77
CA ASP A 148 5.33 -0.87 2.02
C ASP A 148 6.33 -1.12 3.18
N PRO A 149 7.55 -1.63 2.87
CA PRO A 149 8.58 -1.85 3.87
C PRO A 149 9.08 -0.57 4.55
N ASP A 150 9.02 0.58 3.86
CA ASP A 150 9.48 1.87 4.41
C ASP A 150 8.55 2.38 5.53
N ALA A 151 7.32 1.89 5.58
CA ALA A 151 6.33 2.17 6.62
C ALA A 151 6.50 1.34 7.91
N GLU A 152 7.62 0.61 8.11
CA GLU A 152 7.88 -0.25 9.27
C GLU A 152 7.51 0.41 10.62
N VAL A 153 7.87 1.68 10.82
CA VAL A 153 7.58 2.40 12.06
C VAL A 153 6.09 2.63 12.27
N VAL A 154 5.35 2.93 11.21
CA VAL A 154 3.90 3.14 11.28
C VAL A 154 3.21 1.81 11.59
N ILE A 155 3.62 0.73 10.92
CA ILE A 155 3.08 -0.61 11.14
C ILE A 155 3.36 -1.07 12.57
N GLY A 156 4.60 -0.92 13.04
CA GLY A 156 4.98 -1.27 14.41
C GLY A 156 4.25 -0.44 15.48
N LEU A 157 3.97 0.84 15.22
CA LEU A 157 3.16 1.68 16.10
C LEU A 157 1.72 1.14 16.23
N VAL A 158 1.11 0.72 15.11
CA VAL A 158 -0.20 0.08 15.15
C VAL A 158 -0.13 -1.25 15.89
N GLN A 159 0.88 -2.07 15.61
CA GLN A 159 1.08 -3.35 16.31
C GLN A 159 1.16 -3.16 17.82
N ALA A 160 1.99 -2.23 18.30
CA ALA A 160 2.12 -1.90 19.71
C ALA A 160 0.80 -1.39 20.31
N GLU A 161 0.05 -0.53 19.59
CA GLU A 161 -1.27 -0.06 20.02
C GLU A 161 -2.25 -1.22 20.21
N LEU A 162 -2.27 -2.19 19.29
CA LEU A 162 -3.13 -3.37 19.38
C LEU A 162 -2.71 -4.30 20.52
N GLN A 163 -1.40 -4.48 20.74
CA GLN A 163 -0.87 -5.26 21.87
C GLN A 163 -1.26 -4.65 23.22
N ILE A 164 -1.11 -3.33 23.39
CA ILE A 164 -1.52 -2.62 24.62
C ILE A 164 -3.02 -2.82 24.88
N LYS A 165 -3.86 -2.70 23.85
CA LYS A 165 -5.32 -2.92 23.96
C LYS A 165 -5.68 -4.34 24.38
N GLN A 166 -4.85 -5.33 24.08
CA GLN A 166 -5.00 -6.71 24.52
C GLN A 166 -4.36 -7.02 25.88
N GLN A 167 -3.86 -6.01 26.60
CA GLN A 167 -3.08 -6.20 27.83
C GLN A 167 -1.78 -7.02 27.62
N GLN A 168 -1.29 -7.09 26.37
CA GLN A 168 -0.01 -7.71 26.02
C GLN A 168 1.12 -6.68 26.19
N THR A 169 1.20 -6.07 27.36
CA THR A 169 2.02 -4.88 27.62
C THR A 169 3.52 -5.16 27.47
N GLU A 170 3.98 -6.36 27.83
CA GLU A 170 5.39 -6.77 27.62
C GLU A 170 5.76 -6.89 26.14
N GLN A 171 4.86 -7.46 25.33
CA GLN A 171 5.08 -7.55 23.88
C GLN A 171 5.07 -6.16 23.23
N ALA A 172 4.16 -5.29 23.69
CA ALA A 172 4.13 -3.90 23.28
C ALA A 172 5.44 -3.18 23.63
N LEU A 173 5.99 -3.42 24.83
CA LEU A 173 7.28 -2.86 25.22
C LEU A 173 8.39 -3.31 24.27
N ALA A 174 8.50 -4.61 23.99
CA ALA A 174 9.50 -5.13 23.07
C ALA A 174 9.39 -4.50 21.66
N THR A 175 8.17 -4.39 21.14
CA THR A 175 7.91 -3.73 19.84
C THR A 175 8.34 -2.26 19.89
N LEU A 176 7.93 -1.51 20.91
CA LEU A 176 8.22 -0.08 21.04
C LEU A 176 9.69 0.21 21.26
N THR A 177 10.41 -0.61 22.04
CA THR A 177 11.85 -0.48 22.25
C THR A 177 12.60 -0.66 20.95
N ARG A 178 12.27 -1.71 20.16
CA ARG A 178 12.86 -1.91 18.82
C ARG A 178 12.63 -0.70 17.91
N LEU A 179 11.42 -0.14 17.91
CA LEU A 179 11.11 1.05 17.11
C LEU A 179 11.87 2.29 17.58
N HIS A 180 12.07 2.44 18.89
CA HIS A 180 12.83 3.55 19.45
C HIS A 180 14.32 3.47 19.08
N ASP A 181 14.90 2.27 19.09
CA ASP A 181 16.29 2.04 18.70
C ASP A 181 16.51 2.36 17.21
N GLN A 182 15.55 1.99 16.35
CA GLN A 182 15.61 2.28 14.91
C GLN A 182 15.38 3.77 14.59
N LYS A 183 14.33 4.40 15.17
CA LYS A 183 13.97 5.81 14.92
C LYS A 183 13.71 6.57 16.22
N PRO A 184 14.77 6.99 16.95
CA PRO A 184 14.65 7.55 18.30
C PRO A 184 13.97 8.92 18.36
N LYS A 185 13.85 9.62 17.23
CA LYS A 185 13.24 10.95 17.15
C LYS A 185 11.70 10.93 17.17
N GLN A 186 11.06 9.77 17.02
CA GLN A 186 9.61 9.68 16.92
C GLN A 186 8.90 9.91 18.27
N ASP A 187 8.17 11.02 18.38
CA ASP A 187 7.56 11.43 19.66
C ASP A 187 6.42 10.51 20.10
N LYS A 188 5.64 9.98 19.15
CA LYS A 188 4.57 9.01 19.46
C LYS A 188 5.12 7.74 20.10
N VAL A 189 6.28 7.25 19.64
CA VAL A 189 6.96 6.07 20.23
C VAL A 189 7.37 6.36 21.66
N LYS A 190 7.99 7.52 21.93
CA LYS A 190 8.39 7.91 23.29
C LYS A 190 7.19 8.04 24.24
N LYS A 191 6.09 8.63 23.77
CA LYS A 191 4.84 8.71 24.57
C LYS A 191 4.32 7.33 24.92
N MET A 192 4.22 6.44 23.94
CA MET A 192 3.75 5.07 24.16
C MET A 192 4.69 4.31 25.11
N LEU A 193 6.01 4.40 24.92
CA LEU A 193 6.99 3.81 25.85
C LEU A 193 6.81 4.31 27.29
N LEU A 194 6.62 5.62 27.47
CA LEU A 194 6.42 6.19 28.81
C LEU A 194 5.19 5.59 29.49
N HIS A 195 4.08 5.44 28.76
CA HIS A 195 2.88 4.78 29.27
C HIS A 195 3.12 3.29 29.56
N THR A 196 3.75 2.58 28.64
CA THR A 196 4.06 1.15 28.79
C THR A 196 4.98 0.87 29.99
N TYR A 197 5.98 1.73 30.24
CA TYR A 197 6.83 1.62 31.43
C TYR A 197 6.06 1.86 32.74
N ALA A 198 5.15 2.84 32.75
CA ALA A 198 4.30 3.08 33.91
C ALA A 198 3.35 1.89 34.18
N ASP A 199 2.74 1.33 33.14
CA ASP A 199 1.84 0.16 33.25
C ASP A 199 2.58 -1.08 33.79
N LEU A 200 3.82 -1.30 33.34
CA LEU A 200 4.70 -2.38 33.82
C LEU A 200 5.39 -2.07 35.14
N LYS A 201 5.18 -0.87 35.71
CA LYS A 201 5.88 -0.37 36.91
C LYS A 201 7.40 -0.40 36.80
N ASP A 202 7.94 -0.28 35.58
CA ASP A 202 9.36 -0.12 35.33
C ASP A 202 9.75 1.37 35.47
N TRP A 203 9.73 1.83 36.71
CA TRP A 203 9.99 3.21 37.07
C TRP A 203 11.41 3.66 36.71
N ASN A 204 12.37 2.74 36.74
CA ASN A 204 13.76 3.04 36.40
C ASN A 204 13.91 3.39 34.91
N ALA A 205 13.32 2.60 34.02
CA ALA A 205 13.31 2.90 32.60
C ALA A 205 12.52 4.18 32.28
N MET A 206 11.40 4.39 32.98
CA MET A 206 10.59 5.61 32.87
C MET A 206 11.42 6.87 33.21
N LEU A 207 12.15 6.87 34.33
CA LEU A 207 13.00 7.99 34.75
C LEU A 207 14.17 8.25 33.78
N LYS A 208 14.72 7.21 33.15
CA LYS A 208 15.76 7.36 32.12
C LYS A 208 15.21 8.00 30.83
N LEU A 209 13.94 7.78 30.52
CA LEU A 209 13.31 8.29 29.31
C LEU A 209 12.81 9.75 29.47
N LEU A 210 12.33 10.12 30.66
CA LEU A 210 11.72 11.44 30.92
C LEU A 210 12.59 12.65 30.52
N PRO A 211 13.90 12.72 30.80
CA PRO A 211 14.74 13.83 30.34
C PRO A 211 14.80 13.99 28.83
N LYS A 212 14.78 12.86 28.09
CA LYS A 212 14.76 12.87 26.62
C LYS A 212 13.43 13.39 26.07
N ILE A 213 12.34 13.12 26.78
CA ILE A 213 10.99 13.61 26.45
C ILE A 213 10.84 15.10 26.77
N GLU A 214 11.39 15.55 27.90
CA GLU A 214 11.45 16.97 28.28
C GLU A 214 12.21 17.79 27.25
N HIS A 215 13.40 17.32 26.83
CA HIS A 215 14.20 18.00 25.81
C HIS A 215 13.51 18.07 24.44
N ALA A 216 12.68 17.07 24.12
CA ALA A 216 11.90 17.04 22.89
C ALA A 216 10.64 17.95 22.94
N GLY A 217 10.31 18.56 24.08
CA GLY A 217 9.16 19.46 24.21
C GLY A 217 7.80 18.77 24.05
N ILE A 218 7.74 17.46 24.31
CA ILE A 218 6.57 16.62 24.05
C ILE A 218 5.43 16.86 25.05
N PHE A 219 5.79 17.24 26.27
CA PHE A 219 4.90 17.52 27.39
C PHE A 219 5.27 18.86 28.02
N THR A 220 4.32 19.48 28.71
CA THR A 220 4.62 20.69 29.50
C THR A 220 5.52 20.34 30.69
N ARG A 221 6.13 21.35 31.28
CA ARG A 221 7.02 21.17 32.44
C ARG A 221 6.28 20.53 33.62
N GLU A 222 5.03 20.94 33.84
CA GLU A 222 4.15 20.43 34.88
C GLU A 222 3.82 18.95 34.64
N GLN A 223 3.54 18.57 33.40
CA GLN A 223 3.30 17.17 33.02
C GLN A 223 4.53 16.29 33.23
N ILE A 224 5.73 16.78 32.89
CA ILE A 224 6.99 16.08 33.17
C ILE A 224 7.20 15.91 34.67
N GLN A 225 6.98 16.96 35.47
CA GLN A 225 7.09 16.88 36.94
C GLN A 225 6.11 15.88 37.53
N ALA A 226 4.85 15.90 37.11
CA ALA A 226 3.85 14.92 37.55
C ALA A 226 4.28 13.48 37.23
N LYS A 227 4.84 13.23 36.03
CA LYS A 227 5.37 11.91 35.65
C LYS A 227 6.63 11.51 36.41
N GLN A 228 7.48 12.46 36.79
CA GLN A 228 8.62 12.21 37.66
C GLN A 228 8.16 11.83 39.08
N LEU A 229 7.18 12.56 39.64
CA LEU A 229 6.58 12.25 40.94
C LEU A 229 5.96 10.85 40.96
N GLU A 230 5.20 10.50 39.93
CA GLU A 230 4.62 9.16 39.75
C GLU A 230 5.71 8.08 39.80
N ALA A 231 6.79 8.25 39.02
CA ALA A 231 7.87 7.27 38.94
C ALA A 231 8.66 7.14 40.25
N TYR A 232 9.04 8.25 40.88
CA TYR A 232 9.75 8.22 42.17
C TYR A 232 8.87 7.65 43.29
N GLY A 233 7.58 8.00 43.32
CA GLY A 233 6.64 7.43 44.29
C GLY A 233 6.46 5.92 44.12
N GLY A 234 6.41 5.46 42.86
CA GLY A 234 6.42 4.05 42.51
C GLY A 234 7.68 3.31 42.98
N LEU A 235 8.87 3.90 42.79
CA LEU A 235 10.13 3.35 43.28
C LEU A 235 10.16 3.21 44.80
N LEU A 236 9.77 4.27 45.52
CA LEU A 236 9.73 4.26 46.98
C LEU A 236 8.74 3.22 47.50
N LYS A 237 7.58 3.09 46.84
CA LYS A 237 6.60 2.06 47.19
C LYS A 237 7.16 0.65 46.99
N ASN A 238 7.85 0.39 45.88
CA ASN A 238 8.48 -0.91 45.63
C ASN A 238 9.55 -1.23 46.68
N ILE A 239 10.41 -0.27 47.04
CA ILE A 239 11.46 -0.46 48.04
C ILE A 239 10.90 -0.60 49.46
N SER A 240 9.81 0.12 49.76
CA SER A 240 9.12 0.02 51.06
C SER A 240 8.52 -1.37 51.30
N LEU A 241 8.05 -2.04 50.24
CA LEU A 241 7.56 -3.43 50.31
C LEU A 241 8.67 -4.44 50.65
N ASP A 242 9.93 -4.15 50.31
CA ASP A 242 11.09 -4.98 50.67
C ASP A 242 11.52 -4.82 52.14
N GLY A 243 10.97 -3.84 52.88
CA GLY A 243 11.20 -3.63 54.33
C GLY A 243 12.58 -3.07 54.69
N ASP A 244 13.43 -2.77 53.71
CA ASP A 244 14.80 -2.30 53.90
C ASP A 244 14.85 -0.77 54.07
N LYS A 245 14.88 -0.32 55.33
CA LYS A 245 14.91 1.10 55.69
C LYS A 245 16.14 1.85 55.18
N GLU A 246 17.28 1.18 55.04
CA GLU A 246 18.50 1.82 54.53
C GLU A 246 18.40 2.07 53.03
N LYS A 247 17.91 1.09 52.26
CA LYS A 247 17.64 1.28 50.83
C LYS A 247 16.59 2.36 50.59
N LEU A 248 15.56 2.43 51.43
CA LEU A 248 14.53 3.47 51.32
C LEU A 248 15.12 4.86 51.54
N ASN A 249 15.96 5.03 52.56
CA ASN A 249 16.60 6.31 52.85
C ASN A 249 17.58 6.71 51.73
N ASN A 250 18.37 5.77 51.23
CA ASN A 250 19.27 6.00 50.10
C ASN A 250 18.50 6.38 48.81
N ALA A 251 17.40 5.71 48.53
CA ALA A 251 16.54 6.04 47.39
C ALA A 251 15.92 7.43 47.53
N TRP A 252 15.44 7.80 48.72
CA TRP A 252 14.91 9.13 49.02
C TRP A 252 15.95 10.24 48.81
N LEU A 253 17.18 10.02 49.26
CA LEU A 253 18.27 10.99 49.13
C LEU A 253 18.68 11.24 47.67
N ASN A 254 18.55 10.23 46.81
CA ASN A 254 18.85 10.29 45.38
C ASN A 254 17.78 11.04 44.56
N ILE A 255 16.60 11.32 45.12
CA ILE A 255 15.57 12.10 44.43
C ILE A 255 16.04 13.56 44.29
N PRO A 256 15.96 14.19 43.10
CA PRO A 256 16.32 15.59 42.91
C PRO A 256 15.58 16.50 43.90
N ARG A 257 16.29 17.47 44.51
CA ARG A 257 15.71 18.36 45.53
C ARG A 257 14.43 19.06 45.08
N LYS A 258 14.37 19.44 43.80
CA LYS A 258 13.19 20.09 43.19
C LYS A 258 11.93 19.22 43.28
N ILE A 259 12.08 17.90 43.12
CA ILE A 259 10.98 16.93 43.17
C ILE A 259 10.63 16.54 44.60
N ARG A 260 11.64 16.40 45.48
CA ARG A 260 11.39 16.25 46.93
C ARG A 260 10.46 17.35 47.43
N THR A 261 10.78 18.61 47.09
CA THR A 261 9.90 19.81 46.98
C THR A 261 8.38 19.62 47.09
N GLU A 262 7.90 18.77 46.19
CA GLU A 262 6.49 18.57 45.92
C GLU A 262 5.99 17.25 46.51
N PHE A 263 6.90 16.30 46.78
CA PHE A 263 6.59 15.00 47.37
C PHE A 263 6.09 15.11 48.81
N HIS A 264 6.47 16.15 49.56
CA HIS A 264 5.97 16.39 50.92
C HIS A 264 4.51 16.87 50.99
N LEU A 265 3.81 17.00 49.86
CA LEU A 265 2.37 17.28 49.80
C LEU A 265 1.50 16.00 49.67
N ILE A 266 2.12 14.82 49.60
CA ILE A 266 1.47 13.49 49.49
C ILE A 266 1.55 12.77 50.83
#